data_AF-A0A368F3W1-F1
#
_entry.id   AF-A0A368F3W1-F1
#
_cell.length_a   1.000
_cell.length_b   1.000
_cell.length_c   1.000
_cell.angle_alpha   90.00
_cell.angle_beta   90.00
_cell.angle_gamma   90.00
#
_symmetry.space_group_name_H-M   'P 1'
#
loop_
_entity.id
_entity.type
_entity.pdbx_description
1 polymer ?
#
loop_
_entity_poly.entity_id
_entity_poly.type
_entity_poly.pdbx_seq_one_letter_code
_entity_poly.pdbx_strand_id
1 'polypeptide(L)' 'MTSLGISSEKGNAPSKHGVCYLYMKVIERSHYPRRLWEKIKLSKDMNKALEQISDNLLHW' A
#
# COMPACT_ATOMS: atom_id res chain seq x y z
N MET A 1 1.42 16.09 5.34
CA MET A 1 0.21 15.87 4.51
C MET A 1 0.47 14.66 3.61
N THR A 2 0.26 13.47 4.14
CA THR A 2 0.68 12.20 3.51
C THR A 2 -0.33 11.81 2.44
N SER A 3 0.09 11.79 1.18
CA SER A 3 -0.74 11.31 0.07
C SER A 3 -0.77 9.78 0.12
N LEU A 4 -1.78 9.21 0.80
CA LEU A 4 -2.12 7.79 0.72
C LEU A 4 -2.87 7.53 -0.59
N GLY A 5 -2.25 6.80 -1.50
CA GLY A 5 -2.87 6.36 -2.76
C GLY A 5 -3.02 4.84 -2.75
N ILE A 6 -4.26 4.34 -2.72
CA ILE A 6 -4.53 2.92 -2.91
C ILE A 6 -4.64 2.69 -4.42
N SER A 7 -3.67 1.96 -5.00
CA SER A 7 -3.73 1.58 -6.42
C SER A 7 -4.11 0.11 -6.51
N SER A 8 -5.27 -0.16 -7.10
CA SER A 8 -5.80 -1.51 -7.32
C SER A 8 -5.66 -1.87 -8.79
N GLU A 9 -4.73 -2.77 -9.10
CA GLU A 9 -4.54 -3.30 -10.46
C GLU A 9 -5.52 -4.49 -10.66
N LYS A 10 -6.63 -4.24 -11.36
CA LYS A 10 -7.59 -5.29 -11.76
C LYS A 10 -7.06 -6.05 -12.98
N GLY A 11 -6.58 -7.27 -12.78
CA GLY A 11 -6.26 -8.18 -13.89
C GLY A 11 -7.53 -8.68 -14.57
N ASN A 12 -7.54 -8.65 -15.92
CA ASN A 12 -8.65 -9.08 -16.78
C ASN A 12 -8.86 -10.62 -16.78
N ALA A 13 -9.20 -11.20 -15.63
CA ALA A 13 -9.54 -12.61 -15.51
C ALA A 13 -10.79 -12.80 -14.64
N PRO A 14 -11.78 -13.60 -15.06
CA PRO A 14 -13.08 -13.71 -14.39
C PRO A 14 -13.04 -14.42 -13.02
N SER A 15 -11.88 -14.94 -12.59
CA SER A 15 -11.74 -15.76 -11.38
C SER A 15 -10.62 -15.34 -10.42
N LYS A 16 -10.01 -14.15 -10.58
CA LYS A 16 -8.86 -13.76 -9.75
C LYS A 16 -9.10 -12.47 -8.99
N HIS A 17 -9.28 -12.63 -7.67
CA HIS A 17 -9.17 -11.58 -6.67
C HIS A 17 -7.95 -10.69 -6.98
N GLY A 18 -8.20 -9.42 -7.32
CA GLY A 18 -7.17 -8.43 -7.59
C GLY A 18 -6.21 -8.29 -6.41
N VAL A 19 -4.93 -8.07 -6.69
CA VAL A 19 -3.93 -7.84 -5.65
C VAL A 19 -3.97 -6.36 -5.29
N CYS A 20 -4.20 -6.05 -4.02
CA CYS A 20 -4.19 -4.67 -3.53
C CYS A 20 -2.79 -4.30 -3.05
N TYR A 21 -2.37 -3.07 -3.34
CA TYR A 21 -1.10 -2.52 -2.88
C TYR A 21 -1.32 -1.19 -2.16
N LEU A 22 -0.68 -1.07 -0.99
CA LEU A 22 -0.59 0.18 -0.24
C LEU A 22 0.72 0.88 -0.64
N TYR A 23 0.61 2.12 -1.10
CA TYR A 23 1.76 2.97 -1.39
C TYR A 23 1.88 4.06 -0.33
N MET A 24 3.07 4.17 0.27
CA MET A 24 3.34 5.12 1.34
C MET A 24 4.62 5.92 1.03
N LYS A 25 4.62 7.21 1.38
CA LYS A 25 5.77 8.11 1.17
C LYS A 25 6.53 8.34 2.47
N VAL A 26 7.76 7.86 2.54
CA VAL A 26 8.64 8.09 3.71
C VAL A 26 9.24 9.50 3.62
N ILE A 27 8.88 10.40 4.55
CA ILE A 27 9.39 11.78 4.54
C ILE A 27 10.90 11.87 4.80
N GLU A 28 11.46 10.95 5.59
CA GLU A 28 12.89 10.91 5.91
C GLU A 28 13.75 10.67 4.65
N ARG A 29 13.17 10.03 3.63
CA ARG A 29 13.82 9.73 2.35
C ARG A 29 13.52 10.76 1.26
N SER A 30 13.02 11.95 1.62
CA SER A 30 12.74 13.04 0.67
C SER A 30 13.97 13.40 -0.20
N HIS A 31 15.18 13.26 0.37
CA HIS A 31 16.45 13.47 -0.30
C HIS A 31 16.79 12.42 -1.39
N TYR A 32 16.05 11.31 -1.45
CA TYR A 32 16.25 10.21 -2.41
C TYR A 32 14.97 9.95 -3.22
N PRO A 33 14.67 10.75 -4.25
CA PRO A 33 13.41 10.69 -5.00
C PRO A 33 13.15 9.33 -5.67
N ARG A 34 14.21 8.56 -5.97
CA ARG A 34 14.12 7.19 -6.51
C ARG A 34 13.63 6.13 -5.50
N ARG A 35 13.74 6.39 -4.19
CA ARG A 35 13.40 5.45 -3.10
C ARG A 35 12.37 6.01 -2.13
N LEU A 36 11.64 7.04 -2.58
CA LEU A 36 10.63 7.76 -1.77
C LEU A 36 9.41 6.87 -1.45
N TRP A 37 9.08 5.97 -2.36
CA TRP A 37 7.85 5.19 -2.33
C TRP A 37 8.11 3.79 -1.80
N GLU A 38 7.43 3.44 -0.72
CA GLU A 38 7.33 2.07 -0.21
C GLU A 38 6.05 1.44 -0.75
N LYS A 39 6.16 0.22 -1.29
CA LYS A 39 5.03 -0.57 -1.83
C LYS A 39 4.81 -1.80 -0.94
N ILE A 40 3.67 -1.85 -0.27
CA ILE A 40 3.29 -2.96 0.61
C ILE A 40 2.15 -3.73 -0.06
N LYS A 41 2.28 -5.06 -0.13
CA LYS A 41 1.24 -5.93 -0.67
C LYS A 41 0.22 -6.21 0.44
N LEU A 42 -1.02 -5.80 0.20
CA LEU A 42 -2.13 -6.04 1.12
C LEU A 42 -2.69 -7.45 0.94
N SER A 43 -3.19 -8.01 2.03
CA SER A 43 -3.96 -9.25 1.98
C SER A 43 -5.24 -9.07 1.15
N LYS A 44 -5.75 -10.19 0.63
CA LYS A 44 -7.06 -10.24 -0.06
C LYS A 44 -8.23 -10.11 0.93
N ASP A 45 -8.00 -10.52 2.18
CA ASP A 45 -8.97 -10.40 3.26
C ASP A 45 -9.01 -8.94 3.75
N MET A 46 -10.16 -8.28 3.63
CA MET A 46 -10.33 -6.88 4.04
C MET A 46 -9.98 -6.63 5.50
N ASN A 47 -10.37 -7.52 6.44
CA ASN A 47 -10.02 -7.36 7.85
C ASN A 47 -8.52 -7.41 8.09
N LYS A 48 -7.81 -8.34 7.44
CA LYS A 48 -6.34 -8.42 7.55
C LYS A 48 -5.67 -7.23 6.88
N ALA A 49 -6.19 -6.78 5.75
CA ALA A 49 -5.68 -5.58 5.06
C ALA A 49 -5.83 -4.33 5.94
N LEU A 50 -6.97 -4.18 6.63
CA LEU A 50 -7.19 -3.08 7.58
C LEU A 50 -6.24 -3.16 8.78
N GLU A 51 -6.02 -4.34 9.34
CA GLU A 51 -5.05 -4.54 10.43
C GLU A 51 -3.63 -4.19 9.97
N GLN A 52 -3.23 -4.64 8.77
CA GLN A 52 -1.94 -4.28 8.17
C GLN A 52 -1.80 -2.77 7.97
N ILE A 53 -2.85 -2.08 7.48
CA ILE A 53 -2.82 -0.61 7.33
C ILE A 53 -2.68 0.07 8.69
N SER A 54 -3.45 -0.39 9.69
CA SER A 54 -3.44 0.16 11.04
C SER A 54 -2.06 0.02 11.70
N ASP A 55 -1.44 -1.15 11.58
CA ASP A 55 -0.12 -1.44 12.13
C ASP A 55 0.97 -0.57 11.48
N ASN A 56 0.96 -0.46 10.15
CA ASN A 56 1.88 0.40 9.41
C ASN A 56 1.68 1.90 9.71
N LEU A 57 0.45 2.33 10.01
CA LEU A 57 0.14 3.71 10.37
C LEU A 57 0.56 4.04 11.81
N LEU A 58 0.60 3.04 12.71
CA LEU A 58 1.01 3.22 14.10
C LEU A 58 2.54 3.29 14.25
N HIS A 59 3.28 2.58 13.40
CA HIS A 59 4.74 2.52 13.43
C HIS A 59 5.46 3.67 12.69
N TRP A 60 4.72 4.67 12.22
CA TRP A 60 5.22 5.84 11.48
C TRP A 60 4.86 7.15 12.19
#